data_AF-A0A519FW60-F1
#
_entry.id   AF-A0A519FW60-F1
#
_cell.length_a   1.000
_cell.length_b   1.000
_cell.length_c   1.000
_cell.angle_alpha   90.00
_cell.angle_beta   90.00
_cell.angle_gamma   90.00
#
_symmetry.space_group_name_H-M   'P 1'
#
loop_
_entity.id
_entity.type
_entity.pdbx_description
1 polymer ?
#
loop_
_entity_poly.entity_id
_entity_poly.type
_entity_poly.pdbx_seq_one_letter_code
_entity_poly.pdbx_strand_id
1 'polypeptide(L)'
;MGFNNPSVPWSEMERVLSGRPALNGGDGPAFSRKRQKYEAPPIARPEKVVPYAELHAHTSYSFLDGASSPTELVEEAERLGLHAMAVTDHDGFYGIVRFAEAAEQLQVKTVFGAELSLNTADLSVRSTAASAARAG
;
A
#
# COMPACT_ATOMS: atom_id res chain seq x y z
N MET A 1 -6.24 -34.89 38.95
CA MET A 1 -5.95 -34.57 37.53
C MET A 1 -5.47 -33.13 37.49
N GLY A 2 -4.26 -32.88 36.98
CA GLY A 2 -3.72 -31.53 36.89
C GLY A 2 -4.24 -30.83 35.64
N PHE A 3 -4.71 -29.59 35.77
CA PHE A 3 -4.97 -28.72 34.62
C PHE A 3 -3.62 -28.27 34.06
N ASN A 4 -3.29 -28.69 32.85
CA ASN A 4 -2.11 -28.20 32.14
C ASN A 4 -2.52 -26.94 31.38
N ASN A 5 -2.10 -25.77 31.87
CA ASN A 5 -2.40 -24.52 31.20
C ASN A 5 -1.47 -24.37 29.98
N PRO A 6 -1.99 -24.08 28.78
CA PRO A 6 -1.15 -23.86 27.61
C PRO A 6 -0.22 -22.65 27.83
N SER A 7 0.90 -22.62 27.11
CA SER A 7 1.86 -21.50 27.16
C SER A 7 1.34 -20.21 26.52
N VAL A 8 0.19 -20.27 25.85
CA VAL A 8 -0.46 -19.11 25.22
C VAL A 8 -1.49 -18.48 26.16
N PRO A 9 -1.64 -17.14 26.16
CA PRO A 9 -2.70 -16.46 26.90
C PRO A 9 -4.10 -16.94 26.49
N TRP A 10 -5.04 -16.96 27.43
CA TRP A 10 -6.43 -17.36 27.17
C TRP A 10 -7.09 -16.57 26.03
N SER A 11 -6.81 -15.27 25.94
CA SER A 11 -7.32 -14.39 24.87
C SER A 11 -6.83 -14.80 23.48
N GLU A 12 -5.61 -15.33 23.37
CA GLU A 12 -5.07 -15.83 22.11
C GLU A 12 -5.74 -17.15 21.70
N MET A 13 -5.94 -18.05 22.67
CA MET A 13 -6.66 -19.30 22.45
C MET A 13 -8.12 -19.04 22.02
N GLU A 14 -8.84 -18.15 22.71
CA GLU A 14 -10.19 -17.74 22.33
C GLU A 14 -10.23 -17.15 20.92
N ARG A 15 -9.28 -16.27 20.58
CA ARG A 15 -9.17 -15.66 19.24
C ARG A 15 -9.04 -16.71 18.15
N VAL A 16 -8.11 -17.67 18.33
CA VAL A 16 -7.87 -18.75 17.36
C VAL A 16 -9.09 -19.65 17.24
N LEU A 17 -9.69 -20.07 18.35
CA LEU A 17 -10.88 -20.93 18.35
C LEU A 17 -12.12 -20.24 17.76
N SER A 18 -12.21 -18.91 17.88
CA SER A 18 -13.28 -18.10 17.27
C SER A 18 -13.04 -17.77 15.80
N GLY A 19 -11.93 -18.26 15.21
CA GLY A 19 -11.57 -17.97 13.81
C GLY A 19 -11.20 -16.50 13.55
N ARG A 20 -10.86 -15.73 14.60
CA ARG A 20 -10.48 -14.33 14.43
C ARG A 20 -9.03 -14.24 13.93
N PRO A 21 -8.76 -13.48 12.85
CA PRO A 21 -7.41 -13.33 12.35
C PRO A 21 -6.50 -12.65 13.38
N ALA A 22 -5.18 -12.79 13.21
CA ALA A 22 -4.24 -12.04 14.01
C ALA A 22 -4.36 -10.54 13.71
N LEU A 23 -4.21 -9.70 14.72
CA LEU A 23 -4.22 -8.25 14.56
C LEU A 23 -2.81 -7.77 14.19
N ASN A 24 -2.43 -7.93 12.93
CA ASN A 24 -1.12 -7.55 12.42
C ASN A 24 -1.09 -6.12 11.85
N GLY A 25 -2.10 -5.30 12.15
CA GLY A 25 -2.22 -3.94 11.61
C GLY A 25 -2.46 -3.89 10.10
N GLY A 26 -2.81 -4.98 9.41
CA GLY A 26 -3.09 -4.96 7.97
C GLY A 26 -4.39 -4.23 7.59
N ASP A 27 -4.80 -4.42 6.33
CA ASP A 27 -5.98 -3.78 5.72
C ASP A 27 -7.32 -4.48 5.99
N GLY A 28 -7.30 -5.48 6.87
CA GLY A 28 -8.49 -6.22 7.29
C GLY A 28 -9.48 -5.38 8.13
N PRO A 29 -10.67 -5.94 8.41
CA PRO A 29 -11.70 -5.26 9.18
C PRO A 29 -11.23 -4.82 10.57
N ALA A 30 -11.77 -3.70 11.05
CA ALA A 30 -11.40 -3.10 12.33
C ALA A 30 -11.99 -3.89 13.52
N PHE A 31 -11.29 -4.94 13.96
CA PHE A 31 -11.66 -5.72 15.15
C PHE A 31 -11.33 -5.01 16.48
N SER A 32 -10.62 -3.89 16.44
CA SER A 32 -10.16 -3.11 17.60
C SER A 32 -10.39 -1.62 17.38
N ARG A 33 -10.63 -0.88 18.47
CA ARG A 33 -10.73 0.60 18.47
C ARG A 33 -9.41 1.28 18.10
N LYS A 34 -8.29 0.60 18.37
CA LYS A 34 -6.93 1.04 18.03
C LYS A 34 -6.37 0.10 16.97
N ARG A 35 -5.84 0.67 15.89
CA ARG A 35 -5.06 -0.09 14.92
C ARG A 35 -3.72 -0.47 15.55
N GLN A 36 -3.33 -1.73 15.37
CA GLN A 36 -2.02 -2.22 15.80
C GLN A 36 -0.94 -1.74 14.82
N LYS A 37 0.32 -1.78 15.26
CA LYS A 37 1.45 -1.59 14.34
C LYS A 37 1.41 -2.69 13.29
N TYR A 38 1.76 -2.34 12.04
CA TYR A 38 1.85 -3.34 10.99
C TYR A 38 3.02 -4.30 11.21
N GLU A 39 2.75 -5.59 11.03
CA GLU A 39 3.73 -6.68 11.05
C GLU A 39 3.63 -7.46 9.74
N ALA A 40 4.70 -7.41 8.94
CA ALA A 40 4.77 -8.10 7.67
C ALA A 40 4.82 -9.62 7.87
N PRO A 41 4.12 -10.41 7.03
CA PRO A 41 4.33 -11.85 6.99
C PRO A 41 5.77 -12.16 6.53
N PRO A 42 6.30 -13.36 6.83
CA PRO A 42 7.59 -13.78 6.29
C PRO A 42 7.51 -13.88 4.76
N ILE A 43 8.20 -12.98 4.06
CA ILE A 43 8.25 -12.93 2.59
C ILE A 43 9.66 -13.29 2.13
N ALA A 44 9.76 -14.30 1.24
CA ALA A 44 11.01 -14.68 0.61
C ALA A 44 11.26 -13.82 -0.63
N ARG A 45 12.22 -12.89 -0.54
CA ARG A 45 12.66 -12.06 -1.67
C ARG A 45 13.63 -12.84 -2.58
N PRO A 46 13.49 -12.82 -3.91
CA PRO A 46 14.42 -13.48 -4.82
C PRO A 46 15.82 -12.85 -4.78
N GLU A 47 16.88 -13.68 -4.84
CA GLU A 47 18.27 -13.21 -4.81
C GLU A 47 18.69 -12.46 -6.09
N LYS A 48 18.10 -12.81 -7.23
CA LYS A 48 18.45 -12.24 -8.55
C LYS A 48 17.18 -11.86 -9.30
N VAL A 49 17.08 -10.58 -9.65
CA VAL A 49 16.02 -10.01 -10.47
C VAL A 49 16.60 -8.95 -11.40
N VAL A 50 15.91 -8.68 -12.51
CA VAL A 50 16.18 -7.47 -13.29
C VAL A 50 15.62 -6.29 -12.49
N PRO A 51 16.41 -5.23 -12.20
CA PRO A 51 15.89 -4.08 -11.46
C PRO A 51 14.69 -3.45 -12.19
N TYR A 52 13.54 -3.49 -11.52
CA TYR A 52 12.29 -2.90 -12.00
C TYR A 52 11.69 -2.05 -10.90
N ALA A 53 11.10 -0.91 -11.28
CA ALA A 53 10.34 -0.05 -10.40
C ALA A 53 8.95 0.16 -11.00
N GLU A 54 7.92 -0.17 -10.23
CA GLU A 54 6.55 0.15 -10.59
C GLU A 54 6.28 1.60 -10.21
N LEU A 55 5.88 2.45 -11.16
CA LEU A 55 5.72 3.89 -10.93
C LEU A 55 4.27 4.36 -11.11
N HIS A 56 3.36 3.45 -11.46
CA HIS A 56 1.95 3.75 -11.67
C HIS A 56 1.11 2.57 -11.19
N ALA A 57 0.72 2.59 -9.92
CA ALA A 57 -0.12 1.56 -9.32
C ALA A 57 -1.24 2.15 -8.47
N HIS A 58 -2.40 1.49 -8.52
CA HIS A 58 -3.62 1.88 -7.83
C HIS A 58 -3.92 0.90 -6.71
N THR A 59 -4.19 1.43 -5.52
CA THR A 59 -4.65 0.62 -4.38
C THR A 59 -6.17 0.51 -4.38
N SER A 60 -6.72 -0.36 -3.55
CA SER A 60 -8.17 -0.48 -3.34
C SER A 60 -8.85 0.81 -2.84
N TYR A 61 -8.08 1.85 -2.50
CA TYR A 61 -8.60 3.19 -2.23
C TYR A 61 -8.95 3.99 -3.50
N SER A 62 -8.46 3.57 -4.66
CA SER A 62 -8.90 4.05 -5.97
C SER A 62 -10.20 3.35 -6.35
N PHE A 63 -11.31 4.01 -6.07
CA PHE A 63 -12.65 3.40 -6.10
C PHE A 63 -12.99 2.82 -7.48
N LEU A 64 -13.38 1.54 -7.50
CA LEU A 64 -13.72 0.76 -8.70
C LEU A 64 -12.59 0.63 -9.73
N ASP A 65 -11.35 0.95 -9.37
CA ASP A 65 -10.19 0.85 -10.25
C ASP A 65 -9.06 -0.01 -9.65
N GLY A 66 -8.70 0.24 -8.39
CA GLY A 66 -7.74 -0.60 -7.67
C GLY A 66 -8.40 -1.79 -6.96
N ALA A 67 -7.79 -2.97 -7.08
CA ALA A 67 -8.29 -4.19 -6.47
C ALA A 67 -7.54 -4.57 -5.18
N SER A 68 -6.22 -4.43 -5.16
CA SER A 68 -5.37 -4.88 -4.06
C SER A 68 -5.25 -3.80 -2.98
N SER A 69 -5.24 -4.22 -1.72
CA SER A 69 -4.97 -3.29 -0.61
C SER A 69 -3.54 -2.74 -0.67
N PRO A 70 -3.27 -1.56 -0.08
CA PRO A 70 -1.91 -1.01 -0.01
C PRO A 70 -0.90 -1.98 0.60
N THR A 71 -1.31 -2.75 1.61
CA THR A 71 -0.48 -3.77 2.27
C THR A 71 -0.15 -4.91 1.31
N GLU A 72 -1.16 -5.49 0.65
CA GLU A 72 -0.95 -6.60 -0.29
C GLU A 72 -0.07 -6.19 -1.48
N LEU A 73 -0.22 -4.95 -1.97
CA LEU A 73 0.60 -4.43 -3.07
C LEU A 73 2.09 -4.39 -2.71
N VAL A 74 2.44 -3.88 -1.54
CA VAL A 74 3.85 -3.77 -1.13
C VAL A 74 4.43 -5.13 -0.75
N GLU A 75 3.63 -6.02 -0.16
CA GLU A 75 4.03 -7.41 0.12
C GLU A 75 4.35 -8.14 -1.20
N GLU A 76 3.51 -7.96 -2.23
CA GLU A 76 3.74 -8.56 -3.54
C GLU A 76 4.95 -7.94 -4.25
N ALA A 77 5.15 -6.62 -4.14
CA ALA A 77 6.34 -5.95 -4.64
C ALA A 77 7.62 -6.51 -4.02
N GLU A 78 7.60 -6.73 -2.70
CA GLU A 78 8.70 -7.36 -1.97
C GLU A 78 8.92 -8.80 -2.46
N ARG A 79 7.86 -9.60 -2.57
CA ARG A 79 7.92 -11.00 -3.03
C ARG A 79 8.49 -11.13 -4.43
N LEU A 80 8.17 -10.19 -5.32
CA LEU A 80 8.69 -10.13 -6.69
C LEU A 80 10.09 -9.51 -6.77
N GLY A 81 10.60 -8.91 -5.69
CA GLY A 81 11.92 -8.30 -5.65
C GLY A 81 12.00 -6.92 -6.32
N LEU A 82 10.91 -6.17 -6.42
CA LEU A 82 10.88 -4.84 -7.03
C LEU A 82 11.88 -3.89 -6.34
N HIS A 83 12.61 -3.11 -7.14
CA HIS A 83 13.53 -2.12 -6.63
C HIS A 83 12.81 -0.97 -5.92
N ALA A 84 11.67 -0.54 -6.49
CA ALA A 84 10.81 0.47 -5.93
C ALA A 84 9.36 0.27 -6.38
N MET A 85 8.42 0.87 -5.65
CA MET A 85 7.01 0.92 -6.00
C MET A 85 6.45 2.30 -5.66
N ALA A 86 5.68 2.86 -6.60
CA ALA A 86 4.84 4.02 -6.39
C ALA A 86 3.40 3.60 -6.11
N VAL A 87 2.73 4.35 -5.23
CA VAL A 87 1.27 4.38 -5.17
C VAL A 87 0.81 5.71 -5.75
N THR A 88 -0.11 5.64 -6.71
CA THR A 88 -0.66 6.77 -7.47
C THR A 88 -2.19 6.66 -7.54
N ASP A 89 -2.85 6.70 -6.38
CA ASP A 89 -4.31 6.59 -6.32
C ASP A 89 -5.00 7.75 -7.09
N HIS A 90 -6.21 7.49 -7.57
CA HIS A 90 -7.01 8.48 -8.27
C HIS A 90 -7.35 9.69 -7.40
N ASP A 91 -6.99 10.87 -7.89
CA ASP A 91 -7.32 12.19 -7.37
C ASP A 91 -7.00 12.37 -5.87
N GLY A 92 -6.02 11.63 -5.35
CA GLY A 92 -5.67 11.71 -3.94
C GLY A 92 -4.57 10.75 -3.47
N PHE A 93 -4.36 10.76 -2.15
CA PHE A 93 -3.31 10.01 -1.47
C PHE A 93 -3.90 9.03 -0.44
N TYR A 94 -5.02 8.40 -0.78
CA TYR A 94 -5.84 7.68 0.19
C TYR A 94 -5.16 6.41 0.74
N GLY A 95 -4.42 5.68 -0.09
CA GLY A 95 -3.70 4.47 0.29
C GLY A 95 -2.29 4.70 0.85
N ILE A 96 -1.72 5.90 0.75
CA ILE A 96 -0.27 6.09 0.98
C ILE A 96 0.18 5.81 2.41
N VAL A 97 -0.65 6.14 3.41
CA VAL A 97 -0.26 5.98 4.81
C VAL A 97 -0.10 4.49 5.13
N ARG A 98 -1.02 3.68 4.61
CA ARG A 98 -1.02 2.24 4.80
C ARG A 98 0.12 1.57 4.04
N PHE A 99 0.35 2.02 2.81
CA PHE A 99 1.50 1.61 2.00
C PHE A 99 2.83 1.94 2.71
N ALA A 100 2.97 3.15 3.26
CA ALA A 100 4.18 3.59 3.95
C ALA A 100 4.45 2.75 5.21
N GLU A 101 3.44 2.59 6.08
CA GLU A 101 3.56 1.77 7.29
C GLU A 101 3.89 0.30 6.98
N ALA A 102 3.36 -0.23 5.87
CA ALA A 102 3.67 -1.58 5.44
C ALA A 102 5.09 -1.70 4.87
N ALA A 103 5.50 -0.73 4.04
CA ALA A 103 6.83 -0.68 3.45
C ALA A 103 7.96 -0.52 4.50
N GLU A 104 7.69 0.10 5.65
CA GLU A 104 8.68 0.23 6.74
C GLU A 104 9.25 -1.12 7.23
N GLN A 105 8.49 -2.21 7.06
CA GLN A 105 8.91 -3.56 7.46
C GLN A 105 9.62 -4.33 6.33
N LEU A 106 9.74 -3.74 5.13
CA LEU A 106 10.15 -4.39 3.88
C LEU A 106 11.38 -3.69 3.26
N GLN A 107 11.92 -4.24 2.17
CA GLN A 107 13.12 -3.70 1.50
C GLN A 107 12.80 -2.85 0.27
N VAL A 108 11.59 -2.96 -0.29
CA VAL A 108 11.14 -2.17 -1.43
C VAL A 108 11.14 -0.67 -1.12
N LYS A 109 11.72 0.13 -2.02
CA LYS A 109 11.71 1.60 -1.90
C LYS A 109 10.36 2.17 -2.31
N THR A 110 9.93 3.24 -1.65
CA THR A 110 8.62 3.85 -1.88
C THR A 110 8.72 5.13 -2.70
N VAL A 111 7.70 5.36 -3.51
CA VAL A 111 7.40 6.64 -4.16
C VAL A 111 5.93 6.97 -3.85
N PHE A 112 5.64 8.22 -3.50
CA PHE A 112 4.28 8.65 -3.17
C PHE A 112 3.80 9.64 -4.24
N GLY A 113 2.67 9.33 -4.88
CA GLY A 113 2.06 10.14 -5.93
C GLY A 113 0.55 10.02 -5.92
N ALA A 114 -0.08 10.66 -6.91
CA ALA A 114 -1.50 10.58 -7.19
C ALA A 114 -1.70 10.67 -8.71
N GLU A 115 -2.65 9.93 -9.25
CA GLU A 115 -3.11 10.11 -10.63
C GLU A 115 -4.18 11.19 -10.66
N LEU A 116 -3.97 12.27 -11.42
CA LEU A 116 -4.88 13.42 -11.42
C LEU A 116 -5.75 13.45 -12.68
N SER A 117 -7.06 13.55 -12.48
CA SER A 117 -8.05 13.82 -13.52
C SER A 117 -8.00 15.30 -13.90
N LEU A 118 -7.56 15.60 -15.14
CA LEU A 118 -7.46 16.97 -15.63
C LEU A 118 -8.54 17.26 -16.67
N ASN A 119 -9.34 18.30 -16.44
CA ASN A 119 -10.22 18.84 -17.47
C ASN A 119 -9.44 19.83 -18.35
N THR A 120 -9.40 19.57 -19.65
CA THR A 120 -8.68 20.43 -20.62
C THR A 120 -9.19 21.88 -20.66
N ALA A 121 -10.44 22.14 -20.27
CA ALA A 121 -10.96 23.49 -20.12
C ALA A 121 -10.24 24.29 -19.02
N ASP A 122 -9.87 23.60 -17.93
CA ASP A 122 -9.18 24.18 -16.78
C ASP A 122 -7.66 24.34 -17.03
N LEU A 123 -7.12 23.67 -18.05
CA LEU A 123 -5.72 23.79 -18.49
C LEU A 123 -5.46 25.02 -19.40
N SER A 124 -6.48 25.84 -19.70
CA SER A 124 -6.37 27.00 -20.62
C SER A 124 -5.60 28.21 -20.07
N VAL A 125 -5.05 28.13 -18.86
CA VAL A 125 -4.30 29.22 -18.24
C VAL A 125 -2.80 29.06 -18.53
N ARG A 126 -2.32 29.77 -19.58
CA ARG A 126 -0.92 30.14 -19.92
C ARG A 126 -0.25 29.45 -21.14
N SER A 127 -0.83 29.58 -22.35
CA SER A 127 -0.04 29.40 -23.60
C SER A 127 0.03 30.64 -24.51
N THR A 128 -0.56 31.77 -24.14
CA THR A 128 -0.63 32.97 -25.01
C THR A 128 0.60 33.90 -24.99
N ALA A 129 1.75 33.49 -24.44
CA ALA A 129 2.96 34.34 -24.44
C ALA A 129 4.11 33.88 -25.36
N ALA A 130 4.03 32.71 -26.01
CA ALA A 130 5.14 32.20 -26.82
C ALA A 130 4.94 32.26 -28.34
N SER A 131 3.74 32.56 -28.85
CA SER A 131 3.44 32.54 -30.29
C SER A 131 3.65 33.88 -31.02
N ALA A 132 3.80 35.00 -30.29
CA ALA A 132 3.93 36.33 -30.91
C ALA A 132 5.37 36.70 -31.37
N ALA A 133 6.37 35.83 -31.16
CA ALA A 133 7.78 36.13 -31.46
C ALA A 133 8.33 35.49 -32.75
N ARG A 134 7.48 34.91 -33.61
CA ARG A 134 7.91 34.25 -34.87
C ARG A 134 7.21 34.74 -36.14
N ALA A 135 6.83 36.02 -36.15
CA ALA A 135 6.46 36.72 -37.39
C ALA A 135 7.29 38.01 -37.47
N GLY A 136 8.55 37.85 -37.85
CA GLY A 136 9.45 38.90 -38.32
C GLY A 136 10.07 38.44 -39.62
#